data_AF-A0A954HHC0-F1
#
_entry.id   AF-A0A954HHC0-F1
#
_cell.length_a   1.000
_cell.length_b   1.000
_cell.length_c   1.000
_cell.angle_alpha   90.00
_cell.angle_beta   90.00
_cell.angle_gamma   90.00
#
_symmetry.space_group_name_H-M   'P 1'
#
loop_
_entity.id
_entity.type
_entity.pdbx_description
1 polymer ?
#
loop_
_entity_poly.entity_id
_entity_poly.type
_entity_poly.pdbx_seq_one_letter_code
_entity_poly.pdbx_strand_id
1 'polypeptide(L)'
;MAASTSILADKLHEYPQQDVIDGTGGGSASILDDCLNSHDGVLQLLHRYAGRTFCTPGKRLRLDAASYYPDYMNGTGLDEIWMCCTVPIVTGVIDTRTNKAPFREGEAHVLTPSGQVISLQDL
;
A
#
# COMPACT_ATOMS: atom_id res chain seq x y z
N MET A 1 -6.55 22.56 10.48
CA MET A 1 -6.26 21.15 10.84
C MET A 1 -7.45 20.33 10.35
N ALA A 2 -7.42 19.91 9.08
CA ALA A 2 -8.39 18.94 8.58
C ALA A 2 -8.23 17.66 9.41
N ALA A 3 -9.34 17.05 9.81
CA ALA A 3 -9.31 15.78 10.52
C ALA A 3 -8.48 14.80 9.66
N SER A 4 -7.26 14.48 10.13
CA SER A 4 -6.50 13.34 9.61
C SER A 4 -7.35 12.14 9.98
N THR A 5 -8.22 11.74 9.05
CA THR A 5 -8.98 10.53 9.15
C THR A 5 -7.96 9.43 9.30
N SER A 6 -7.96 8.83 10.49
CA SER A 6 -7.22 7.63 10.87
C SER A 6 -7.68 6.46 10.00
N ILE A 7 -7.41 6.53 8.70
CA ILE A 7 -7.64 5.47 7.73
C ILE A 7 -6.69 4.29 8.02
N LEU A 8 -5.55 4.57 8.67
CA LEU A 8 -4.46 3.62 8.85
C LEU A 8 -4.67 2.63 10.00
N ALA A 9 -5.16 3.05 11.18
CA ALA A 9 -5.08 2.20 12.36
C ALA A 9 -6.03 0.98 12.31
N ASP A 10 -7.26 1.18 11.84
CA ASP A 10 -8.32 0.15 11.95
C ASP A 10 -8.40 -0.77 10.72
N LYS A 11 -7.63 -0.49 9.66
CA LYS A 11 -7.76 -1.13 8.33
C LYS A 11 -6.45 -1.63 7.73
N LEU A 12 -5.37 -1.76 8.51
CA LEU A 12 -4.09 -2.32 8.02
C LEU A 12 -4.20 -3.71 7.38
N HIS A 13 -5.29 -4.42 7.71
CA HIS A 13 -5.58 -5.79 7.30
C HIS A 13 -6.49 -5.83 6.07
N GLU A 14 -7.03 -4.67 5.68
CA GLU A 14 -7.83 -4.49 4.48
C GLU A 14 -6.98 -3.81 3.43
N TYR A 15 -7.07 -4.26 2.18
CA TYR A 15 -6.50 -3.50 1.08
C TYR A 15 -7.28 -2.17 0.96
N PRO A 16 -6.61 -1.04 0.69
CA PRO A 16 -7.26 0.24 0.47
C PRO A 16 -8.41 0.14 -0.53
N GLN A 17 -9.62 0.46 -0.10
CA GLN A 17 -10.76 0.64 -1.02
C GLN A 17 -10.76 2.03 -1.67
N GLN A 18 -9.73 2.83 -1.42
CA GLN A 18 -9.59 4.17 -1.99
C GLN A 18 -9.34 4.08 -3.50
N ASP A 19 -9.80 5.10 -4.23
CA ASP A 19 -9.47 5.27 -5.63
C ASP A 19 -7.95 5.43 -5.78
N VAL A 20 -7.32 4.43 -6.41
CA VAL A 20 -5.88 4.38 -6.67
C VAL A 20 -5.59 5.07 -8.00
N ILE A 21 -4.69 6.05 -7.97
CA ILE A 21 -4.10 6.67 -9.16
C ILE A 21 -2.88 5.81 -9.54
N ASP A 22 -3.00 5.08 -10.64
CA ASP A 22 -2.02 4.10 -11.13
C ASP A 22 -1.21 4.60 -12.34
N GLY A 23 -1.18 5.92 -12.56
CA GLY A 23 -0.43 6.55 -13.65
C GLY A 23 -0.97 6.31 -15.07
N THR A 24 -1.86 5.33 -15.28
CA THR A 24 -2.34 4.94 -16.62
C THR A 24 -3.19 6.00 -17.32
N GLY A 25 -3.88 6.84 -16.54
CA GLY A 25 -4.72 7.94 -17.03
C GLY A 25 -3.97 9.24 -17.36
N GLY A 26 -2.65 9.29 -17.13
CA GLY A 26 -1.86 10.53 -17.20
C GLY A 26 -2.13 11.48 -16.02
N GLY A 27 -1.31 12.53 -15.88
CA GLY A 27 -1.48 13.55 -14.83
C GLY A 27 -1.01 13.16 -13.43
N SER A 28 -0.45 11.95 -13.23
CA SER A 28 0.12 11.53 -11.94
C SER A 28 1.23 12.47 -11.46
N ALA A 29 2.08 12.95 -12.37
CA ALA A 29 3.14 13.92 -12.06
C ALA A 29 2.58 15.24 -11.50
N SER A 30 1.55 15.83 -12.12
CA SER A 30 0.93 17.05 -11.62
C SER A 30 0.26 16.85 -10.27
N ILE A 31 -0.38 15.69 -10.04
CA ILE A 31 -1.02 15.39 -8.75
C ILE A 31 0.06 15.22 -7.66
N LEU A 32 1.19 14.57 -7.98
CA LEU A 32 2.31 14.45 -7.06
C LEU A 32 2.92 15.82 -6.74
N ASP A 33 3.12 16.68 -7.74
CA ASP A 33 3.60 18.04 -7.56
C ASP A 33 2.64 18.85 -6.66
N ASP A 34 1.33 18.73 -6.87
CA ASP A 34 0.32 19.35 -6.01
C ASP A 34 0.41 18.84 -4.57
N CYS A 35 0.63 17.52 -4.39
CA CYS A 35 0.80 16.91 -3.07
C CYS A 35 2.05 17.43 -2.37
N LEU A 36 3.17 17.55 -3.08
CA LEU A 36 4.43 18.09 -2.57
C LEU A 36 4.27 19.57 -2.18
N ASN A 37 3.71 20.38 -3.07
CA ASN A 37 3.52 21.82 -2.84
C ASN A 37 2.54 22.10 -1.70
N SER A 38 1.50 21.28 -1.53
CA SER A 38 0.51 21.46 -0.47
C SER A 38 1.02 21.13 0.93
N HIS A 39 2.12 20.37 1.02
CA HIS A 39 2.66 19.86 2.29
C HIS A 39 4.15 20.19 2.50
N ASP A 40 4.68 21.19 1.81
CA ASP A 40 6.09 21.63 1.92
C ASP A 40 7.08 20.48 1.71
N GLY A 41 6.80 19.63 0.72
CA GLY A 41 7.62 18.47 0.36
C GLY A 41 7.47 17.24 1.27
N VAL A 42 6.57 17.27 2.26
CA VAL A 42 6.34 16.14 3.17
C VAL A 42 5.09 15.37 2.78
N LEU A 43 5.22 14.07 2.49
CA LEU A 43 4.10 13.23 2.08
C LEU A 43 3.77 12.18 3.14
N GLN A 44 2.48 11.95 3.38
CA GLN A 44 2.04 10.83 4.21
C GLN A 44 2.07 9.55 3.40
N LEU A 45 2.94 8.62 3.82
CA LEU A 45 3.06 7.30 3.20
C LEU A 45 2.06 6.32 3.81
N LEU A 46 1.44 5.55 2.93
CA LEU A 46 0.72 4.32 3.24
C LEU A 46 1.63 3.16 2.85
N HIS A 47 2.22 2.53 3.86
CA HIS A 47 3.13 1.39 3.66
C HIS A 47 2.35 0.11 3.45
N ARG A 48 2.97 -0.86 2.79
CA ARG A 48 2.37 -2.16 2.56
C ARG A 48 3.32 -3.29 2.91
N TYR A 49 2.68 -4.43 3.06
CA TYR A 49 3.32 -5.63 3.54
C TYR A 49 3.71 -6.53 2.39
N ALA A 50 4.76 -7.29 2.64
CA ALA A 50 5.31 -8.30 1.77
C ALA A 50 5.04 -9.66 2.40
N GLY A 51 4.34 -10.50 1.64
CA GLY A 51 3.96 -11.86 2.06
C GLY A 51 5.06 -12.88 1.77
N ARG A 52 5.21 -13.87 2.64
CA ARG A 52 6.15 -15.00 2.46
C ARG A 52 5.43 -16.32 2.75
N THR A 53 5.68 -17.34 1.91
CA THR A 53 5.12 -18.70 2.09
C THR A 53 6.02 -19.58 2.96
N PHE A 54 7.31 -19.28 3.05
CA PHE A 54 8.31 -20.09 3.76
C PHE A 54 8.60 -19.58 5.19
N CYS A 55 8.17 -18.37 5.53
CA CYS A 55 8.31 -17.85 6.88
C CYS A 55 7.05 -18.21 7.66
N THR A 56 7.19 -18.86 8.83
CA THR A 56 6.11 -18.78 9.82
C THR A 56 6.12 -17.32 10.30
N PRO A 57 5.09 -16.50 9.97
CA PRO A 57 5.02 -15.10 10.40
C PRO A 57 5.19 -15.04 11.90
N GLY A 58 6.28 -14.41 12.34
CA GLY A 58 6.91 -14.83 13.58
C GLY A 58 7.61 -13.71 14.32
N LYS A 59 6.83 -12.70 14.74
CA LYS A 59 7.14 -11.75 15.83
C LYS A 59 8.26 -10.72 15.63
N ARG A 60 8.95 -10.69 14.48
CA ARG A 60 9.86 -9.57 14.17
C ARG A 60 9.07 -8.31 13.83
N LEU A 61 8.04 -8.45 13.01
CA LEU A 61 6.97 -7.47 12.89
C LEU A 61 5.96 -7.72 13.99
N ARG A 62 5.64 -6.68 14.76
CA ARG A 62 4.60 -6.71 15.81
C ARG A 62 3.30 -6.21 15.19
N LEU A 63 2.44 -7.15 14.82
CA LEU A 63 1.14 -6.88 14.18
C LEU A 63 0.01 -7.42 15.04
N ASP A 64 -1.21 -6.97 14.77
CA ASP A 64 -2.39 -7.65 15.31
C ASP A 64 -2.47 -9.08 14.77
N ALA A 65 -2.95 -10.02 15.61
CA ALA A 65 -3.00 -11.43 15.27
C ALA A 65 -3.76 -11.71 13.96
N ALA A 66 -4.86 -11.00 13.71
CA ALA A 66 -5.66 -11.15 12.49
C ALA A 66 -4.90 -10.73 11.22
N SER A 67 -3.82 -9.97 11.38
CA SER A 67 -3.11 -9.37 10.25
C SER A 67 -1.84 -10.06 9.83
N TYR A 68 -1.40 -11.08 10.57
CA TYR A 68 -0.36 -11.96 10.07
C TYR A 68 -0.77 -12.77 8.84
N TYR A 69 -2.07 -13.01 8.65
CA TYR A 69 -2.61 -13.82 7.54
C TYR A 69 -3.88 -13.18 6.96
N PRO A 70 -3.75 -12.11 6.15
CA PRO A 70 -4.90 -11.47 5.54
C PRO A 70 -5.59 -12.39 4.52
N ASP A 71 -6.93 -12.40 4.53
CA ASP A 71 -7.77 -13.29 3.70
C ASP A 71 -7.47 -13.18 2.20
N TYR A 72 -7.14 -11.98 1.72
CA TYR A 72 -6.89 -11.72 0.29
C TYR A 72 -5.54 -12.26 -0.22
N MET A 73 -4.64 -12.75 0.65
CA MET A 73 -3.33 -13.29 0.26
C MET A 73 -3.28 -14.83 0.20
N ASN A 74 -4.44 -15.49 0.18
CA ASN A 74 -4.57 -16.95 0.00
C ASN A 74 -3.69 -17.76 0.98
N GLY A 75 -3.69 -17.37 2.26
CA GLY A 75 -2.91 -18.04 3.30
C GLY A 75 -1.42 -17.65 3.36
N THR A 76 -0.96 -16.75 2.50
CA THR A 76 0.39 -16.18 2.60
C THR A 76 0.47 -15.24 3.80
N GLY A 77 1.48 -15.43 4.64
CA GLY A 77 1.64 -14.63 5.85
C GLY A 77 2.55 -13.41 5.65
N LEU A 78 2.29 -12.32 6.39
CA LEU A 78 3.09 -11.08 6.31
C LEU A 78 4.38 -11.21 7.12
N ASP A 79 5.52 -10.91 6.48
CA ASP A 79 6.85 -10.98 7.13
C ASP A 79 7.65 -9.69 7.03
N GLU A 80 7.36 -8.85 6.04
CA GLU A 80 8.11 -7.63 5.76
C GLU A 80 7.17 -6.42 5.60
N ILE A 81 7.64 -5.23 6.02
CA ILE A 81 7.00 -3.94 5.74
C ILE A 81 7.92 -3.16 4.83
N TRP A 82 7.44 -2.80 3.65
CA TRP A 82 8.21 -1.99 2.72
C TRP A 82 7.68 -0.56 2.76
N MET A 83 8.54 0.33 3.24
CA MET A 83 8.27 1.76 3.31
C MET A 83 8.79 2.41 2.02
N CYS A 84 7.93 3.17 1.32
CA CYS A 84 8.31 3.91 0.12
C CYS A 84 8.91 3.04 -1.02
N CYS A 85 8.35 1.84 -1.25
CA CYS A 85 8.78 1.03 -2.38
C CYS A 85 8.31 1.66 -3.70
N THR A 86 9.26 2.06 -4.54
CA THR A 86 9.03 2.61 -5.89
C THR A 86 9.32 1.59 -6.99
N VAL A 87 9.64 0.35 -6.64
CA VAL A 87 10.03 -0.69 -7.60
C VAL A 87 8.84 -1.62 -7.83
N PRO A 88 8.41 -1.84 -9.08
CA PRO A 88 7.34 -2.80 -9.37
C PRO A 88 7.84 -4.22 -9.12
N ILE A 89 7.41 -4.82 -8.01
CA ILE A 89 7.80 -6.18 -7.64
C ILE A 89 6.63 -7.12 -7.83
N VAL A 90 6.79 -7.97 -8.85
CA VAL A 90 5.79 -8.89 -9.35
C VAL A 90 6.02 -10.25 -8.69
N THR A 91 5.13 -10.65 -7.78
CA THR A 91 5.18 -11.99 -7.16
C THR A 91 4.44 -13.04 -8.01
N GLY A 92 4.50 -14.32 -7.61
CA GLY A 92 3.63 -15.34 -8.21
C GLY A 92 2.21 -15.38 -7.65
N VAL A 93 1.87 -14.53 -6.68
CA VAL A 93 0.59 -14.56 -5.98
C VAL A 93 -0.41 -13.62 -6.67
N ILE A 94 -1.56 -14.15 -7.07
CA ILE A 94 -2.65 -13.36 -7.67
C ILE A 94 -3.44 -12.69 -6.55
N ASP A 95 -3.65 -11.39 -6.68
CA ASP A 95 -4.62 -10.68 -5.84
C ASP A 95 -6.04 -11.08 -6.29
N THR A 96 -6.68 -11.90 -5.46
CA THR A 96 -8.00 -12.50 -5.75
C THR A 96 -9.12 -11.47 -5.87
N ARG A 97 -8.93 -10.23 -5.40
CA ARG A 97 -9.95 -9.17 -5.48
C ARG A 97 -9.92 -8.44 -6.82
N THR A 98 -8.74 -8.21 -7.36
CA THR A 98 -8.55 -7.50 -8.63
C THR A 98 -8.40 -8.45 -9.81
N ASN A 99 -8.14 -9.74 -9.55
CA ASN A 99 -7.73 -10.74 -10.54
C ASN A 99 -6.58 -10.27 -11.44
N LYS A 100 -5.82 -9.27 -10.99
CA LYS A 100 -4.64 -8.77 -11.69
C LYS A 100 -3.44 -9.61 -11.26
N ALA A 101 -2.75 -10.15 -12.26
CA ALA A 101 -1.45 -10.77 -12.08
C ALA A 101 -0.37 -9.68 -11.99
N PRO A 102 0.47 -9.64 -10.96
CA PRO A 102 0.32 -10.22 -9.62
C PRO A 102 0.34 -9.16 -8.50
N PHE A 103 0.21 -9.61 -7.26
CA PHE A 103 0.42 -8.79 -6.07
C PHE A 103 1.73 -8.00 -6.19
N ARG A 104 1.60 -6.67 -6.25
CA ARG A 104 2.71 -5.72 -6.20
C ARG A 104 3.22 -5.69 -4.78
N GLU A 105 4.29 -6.43 -4.57
CA GLU A 105 4.80 -6.60 -3.23
C GLU A 105 5.31 -5.28 -2.67
N GLY A 106 4.92 -4.98 -1.42
CA GLY A 106 5.38 -3.77 -0.73
C GLY A 106 4.91 -2.47 -1.38
N GLU A 107 3.86 -2.49 -2.21
CA GLU A 107 3.29 -1.34 -2.92
C GLU A 107 3.06 -0.14 -2.00
N ALA A 108 3.95 0.85 -2.03
CA ALA A 108 3.78 2.03 -1.21
C ALA A 108 2.88 3.05 -1.92
N HIS A 109 2.07 3.75 -1.15
CA HIS A 109 1.24 4.82 -1.68
C HIS A 109 1.47 6.14 -0.97
N VAL A 110 1.19 7.23 -1.68
CA VAL A 110 1.09 8.58 -1.11
C VAL A 110 -0.38 8.93 -0.96
N LEU A 111 -0.79 9.39 0.23
CA LEU A 111 -2.12 9.96 0.44
C LEU A 111 -2.15 11.41 -0.09
N THR A 112 -3.06 11.69 -1.01
CA THR A 112 -3.25 13.03 -1.57
C THR A 112 -4.04 13.92 -0.60
N PRO A 113 -3.97 15.27 -0.73
CA PRO A 113 -4.84 16.18 0.01
C PRO A 113 -6.34 15.91 -0.20
N SER A 114 -6.74 15.37 -1.35
CA SER A 114 -8.11 15.01 -1.70
C SER A 114 -8.57 13.66 -1.11
N GLY A 115 -7.69 12.93 -0.40
CA GLY A 115 -7.99 11.62 0.19
C GLY A 115 -7.88 10.45 -0.78
N GLN A 116 -7.32 10.68 -1.98
CA GLN A 116 -6.97 9.63 -2.95
C GLN A 116 -5.59 9.07 -2.63
N VAL A 117 -5.20 7.98 -3.29
CA VAL A 117 -3.87 7.40 -3.12
C VAL A 117 -3.15 7.29 -4.45
N ILE A 118 -1.87 7.67 -4.49
CA ILE A 118 -1.00 7.48 -5.66
C ILE A 118 -0.09 6.28 -5.40
N SER A 119 -0.08 5.31 -6.29
CA SER A 119 0.87 4.18 -6.23
C SER A 119 2.28 4.65 -6.61
N LEU A 120 3.24 4.47 -5.70
CA LEU A 120 4.64 4.84 -5.95
C LEU A 120 5.36 3.90 -6.93
N GLN A 121 4.80 2.71 -7.17
CA GLN A 121 5.34 1.75 -8.15
C GLN A 121 4.80 1.99 -9.58
N ASP A 122 3.86 2.93 -9.74
CA ASP A 122 3.23 3.30 -11.01
C ASP A 122 3.52 4.75 -11.43
N LEU A 123 4.39 5.44 -10.69
CA LEU A 123 4.93 6.74 -11.06
C LEU A 123 6.06 6.63 -12.09
#